data_AF-A0A2T5LW41-F1
#
_entry.id   AF-A0A2T5LW41-F1
#
_cell.length_a   1.000
_cell.length_b   1.000
_cell.length_c   1.000
_cell.angle_alpha   90.00
_cell.angle_beta   90.00
_cell.angle_gamma   90.00
#
_symmetry.space_group_name_H-M   'P 1'
#
loop_
_entity.id
_entity.type
_entity.pdbx_description
1 polymer ?
#
loop_
_entity_poly.entity_id
_entity_poly.type
_entity_poly.pdbx_seq_one_letter_code
_entity_poly.pdbx_strand_id
1 'polypeptide(L)'
;MSWPWHFVTVSEAEKQHRRELLDLRGYVAQLAILLAIILIRLYNYSSSLAQKGEKRTPRSRQKSWLDLPPFTGWVEARRQYIICLLWLGGLIGLAVWNTGDDYLHLTKALGHIGLSQIPLQIAMSPVLYISTSKPRSSSLVSILTSIPQPSLTPYHRVFGRVVVPPLLLAHATLYDSFFLQSSHPDYSSLFAKRILDRDVQWGIAAVCMVIAVMAFMRPIGATGGIWKGSIKNRRRAFYIVHVSIVGALCTAAYFHVKQARRFVLQSVAVLAVNLGCCLMTAQ
;
A
#
# COMPACT_ATOMS: atom_id res chain seq x y z
N MET A 1 -7.04 26.82 16.71
CA MET A 1 -7.44 26.55 15.31
C MET A 1 -8.67 25.66 15.34
N SER A 2 -9.78 26.08 14.74
CA SER A 2 -10.99 25.24 14.62
C SER A 2 -10.72 24.08 13.66
N TRP A 3 -11.35 22.92 13.91
CA TRP A 3 -11.25 21.75 13.04
C TRP A 3 -12.01 22.02 11.72
N PRO A 4 -11.40 21.85 10.53
CA PRO A 4 -11.96 22.35 9.27
C PRO A 4 -12.99 21.43 8.60
N TRP A 5 -13.21 20.20 9.11
CA TRP A 5 -14.18 19.25 8.54
C TRP A 5 -15.36 18.97 9.47
N HIS A 6 -16.57 19.18 8.99
CA HIS A 6 -17.82 19.09 9.75
C HIS A 6 -18.73 17.96 9.28
N PHE A 7 -19.70 17.58 10.11
CA PHE A 7 -20.74 16.62 9.73
C PHE A 7 -21.83 17.34 8.94
N VAL A 8 -21.83 17.16 7.63
CA VAL A 8 -22.73 17.88 6.70
C VAL A 8 -23.85 16.97 6.22
N THR A 9 -25.08 17.44 6.27
CA THR A 9 -26.24 16.79 5.64
C THR A 9 -26.24 17.06 4.13
N VAL A 10 -26.58 16.04 3.33
CA VAL A 10 -26.57 16.18 1.87
C VAL A 10 -27.79 15.61 1.18
N SER A 11 -28.17 16.29 0.11
CA SER A 11 -29.15 15.86 -0.88
C SER A 11 -28.68 14.61 -1.63
N GLU A 12 -29.61 13.93 -2.30
CA GLU A 12 -29.28 12.74 -3.10
C GLU A 12 -28.36 13.08 -4.29
N ALA A 13 -28.54 14.26 -4.90
CA ALA A 13 -27.68 14.75 -5.97
C ALA A 13 -26.23 14.93 -5.49
N GLU A 14 -26.03 15.54 -4.32
CA GLU A 14 -24.70 15.70 -3.72
C GLU A 14 -24.10 14.35 -3.31
N LYS A 15 -24.90 13.40 -2.80
CA LYS A 15 -24.42 12.04 -2.52
C LYS A 15 -23.93 11.34 -3.79
N GLN A 16 -24.62 11.53 -4.92
CA GLN A 16 -24.18 10.99 -6.21
C GLN A 16 -22.89 11.64 -6.68
N HIS A 17 -22.81 12.97 -6.62
CA HIS A 17 -21.59 13.71 -6.96
C HIS A 17 -20.39 13.29 -6.10
N ARG A 18 -20.58 13.11 -4.78
CA ARG A 18 -19.56 12.56 -3.88
C ARG A 18 -19.06 11.19 -4.34
N ARG A 19 -19.96 10.30 -4.80
CA ARG A 19 -19.56 8.97 -5.30
C ARG A 19 -18.70 9.07 -6.55
N GLU A 20 -19.09 9.89 -7.51
CA GLU A 20 -18.33 10.12 -8.74
C GLU A 20 -16.94 10.68 -8.46
N LEU A 21 -16.83 11.62 -7.51
CA LEU A 21 -15.55 12.19 -7.13
C LEU A 21 -14.65 11.17 -6.41
N LEU A 22 -15.22 10.31 -5.57
CA LEU A 22 -14.48 9.22 -4.93
C LEU A 22 -13.90 8.25 -5.97
N ASP A 23 -14.72 7.84 -6.94
CA ASP A 23 -14.28 6.95 -8.02
C ASP A 23 -13.19 7.63 -8.87
N LEU A 24 -13.37 8.91 -9.22
CA LEU A 24 -12.37 9.71 -9.93
C LEU A 24 -11.03 9.75 -9.19
N ARG A 25 -11.02 10.00 -7.88
CA ARG A 25 -9.80 10.00 -7.07
C ARG A 25 -9.13 8.64 -7.06
N GLY A 26 -9.89 7.56 -6.93
CA GLY A 26 -9.38 6.19 -7.07
C GLY A 26 -8.68 5.98 -8.41
N TYR A 27 -9.29 6.41 -9.50
CA TYR A 27 -8.69 6.32 -10.84
C TYR A 27 -7.46 7.17 -11.01
N VAL A 28 -7.49 8.43 -10.59
CA VAL A 28 -6.34 9.34 -10.66
C VAL A 28 -5.16 8.76 -9.89
N ALA A 29 -5.41 8.19 -8.71
CA ALA A 29 -4.37 7.52 -7.92
C ALA A 29 -3.76 6.33 -8.67
N GLN A 30 -4.55 5.56 -9.42
CA GLN A 30 -4.06 4.44 -10.23
C GLN A 30 -3.33 4.89 -11.51
N LEU A 31 -3.83 5.92 -12.18
CA LEU A 31 -3.18 6.52 -13.35
C LEU A 31 -1.82 7.12 -12.97
N ALA A 32 -1.72 7.74 -11.80
CA ALA A 32 -0.46 8.24 -11.27
C ALA A 32 0.58 7.12 -11.12
N ILE A 33 0.16 5.91 -10.73
CA ILE A 33 1.05 4.74 -10.62
C ILE A 33 1.60 4.36 -12.00
N LEU A 34 0.73 4.29 -13.00
CA LEU A 34 1.14 3.99 -14.38
C LEU A 34 2.10 5.06 -14.92
N LEU A 35 1.78 6.33 -14.68
CA LEU A 35 2.64 7.45 -15.04
C LEU A 35 4.02 7.33 -14.37
N ALA A 36 4.08 7.03 -13.06
CA ALA A 36 5.33 6.83 -12.35
C ALA A 36 6.16 5.68 -12.95
N ILE A 37 5.53 4.55 -13.30
CA ILE A 37 6.21 3.42 -13.95
C ILE A 37 6.78 3.84 -15.32
N ILE A 38 6.01 4.56 -16.12
CA ILE A 38 6.43 5.06 -17.44
C ILE A 38 7.62 6.01 -17.30
N LEU A 39 7.54 6.99 -16.40
CA LEU A 39 8.61 7.96 -16.17
C LEU A 39 9.90 7.28 -15.70
N ILE A 40 9.80 6.30 -14.79
CA ILE A 40 10.96 5.50 -14.36
C ILE A 40 11.57 4.72 -15.53
N ARG A 41 10.73 4.11 -16.37
CA ARG A 41 11.20 3.35 -17.54
C ARG A 41 11.91 4.25 -18.54
N LEU A 42 11.36 5.42 -18.83
CA LEU A 42 11.96 6.42 -19.73
C LEU A 42 13.30 6.92 -19.18
N TYR A 43 13.37 7.22 -17.88
CA TYR A 43 14.60 7.63 -17.21
C TYR A 43 15.70 6.55 -17.26
N ASN A 44 15.34 5.29 -17.02
CA ASN A 44 16.29 4.18 -17.07
C ASN A 44 16.77 3.92 -18.51
N TYR A 45 15.89 4.10 -19.50
CA TYR A 45 16.24 3.99 -20.90
C TYR A 45 17.20 5.10 -21.34
N SER A 46 16.89 6.36 -21.05
CA SER A 46 17.74 7.51 -21.43
C SER A 46 19.10 7.46 -20.75
N SER A 47 19.15 7.10 -19.46
CA SER A 47 20.42 6.94 -18.74
C SER A 47 21.27 5.78 -19.24
N SER A 48 20.65 4.70 -19.74
CA SER A 48 21.37 3.59 -20.38
C SER A 48 22.01 4.02 -21.71
N LEU A 49 21.31 4.83 -22.52
CA LEU A 49 21.84 5.37 -23.76
C LEU A 49 23.03 6.31 -23.51
N ALA A 50 22.91 7.22 -22.54
CA ALA A 50 24.01 8.12 -22.16
C ALA A 50 25.27 7.35 -21.71
N GLN A 51 25.09 6.26 -20.97
CA GLN A 51 26.20 5.45 -20.44
C GLN A 51 26.90 4.57 -21.49
N LYS A 52 26.26 4.26 -22.63
CA LYS A 52 26.91 3.49 -23.70
C LYS A 52 28.03 4.25 -24.41
N GLY A 53 28.08 5.59 -24.31
CA GLY A 53 29.09 6.43 -24.94
C GLY A 53 30.32 6.73 -24.09
N GLU A 54 30.32 6.39 -22.80
CA GLU A 54 31.32 6.90 -21.84
C GLU A 54 32.13 5.74 -21.20
N LYS A 55 33.45 5.72 -21.40
CA LYS A 55 34.34 4.75 -20.74
C LYS A 55 34.35 5.00 -19.23
N ARG A 56 33.64 4.17 -18.46
CA ARG A 56 33.56 4.30 -17.01
C ARG A 56 34.90 4.03 -16.33
N THR A 57 35.52 5.08 -15.79
CA THR A 57 36.52 4.91 -14.74
C THR A 57 35.82 4.46 -13.45
N PRO A 58 36.40 3.51 -12.68
CA PRO A 58 35.80 3.05 -11.43
C PRO A 58 35.97 4.13 -10.37
N ARG A 59 35.05 5.10 -10.34
CA ARG A 59 34.97 6.06 -9.24
C ARG A 59 34.59 5.27 -7.97
N SER A 60 35.46 5.33 -6.96
CA SER A 60 35.16 4.92 -5.59
C SER A 60 33.75 5.37 -5.23
N ARG A 61 32.83 4.40 -5.12
CA ARG A 61 31.39 4.66 -4.99
C ARG A 61 31.11 5.02 -3.55
N GLN A 62 31.47 6.24 -3.16
CA GLN A 62 31.11 6.82 -1.87
C GLN A 62 29.58 6.76 -1.78
N LYS A 63 29.06 6.05 -0.76
CA LYS A 63 27.62 5.89 -0.59
C LYS A 63 27.01 7.26 -0.37
N SER A 64 26.06 7.64 -1.24
CA SER A 64 25.33 8.89 -1.09
C SER A 64 24.59 8.90 0.25
N TRP A 65 24.41 10.08 0.86
CA TRP A 65 23.58 10.25 2.06
C TRP A 65 22.17 9.67 1.89
N LEU A 66 21.64 9.71 0.66
CA LEU A 66 20.35 9.13 0.27
C LEU A 66 20.33 7.60 0.32
N ASP A 67 21.49 6.96 0.19
CA ASP A 67 21.64 5.50 0.17
C ASP A 67 21.98 4.94 1.57
N LEU A 68 22.10 5.82 2.57
CA LEU A 68 22.27 5.47 3.98
C LEU A 68 20.90 5.42 4.70
N PRO A 69 20.76 4.61 5.77
CA PRO A 69 19.52 4.56 6.55
C PRO A 69 19.31 5.84 7.36
N PRO A 70 18.05 6.28 7.60
CA PRO A 70 17.74 7.47 8.39
C PRO A 70 18.30 7.40 9.82
N PHE A 71 18.17 6.24 10.46
CA PHE A 71 18.56 5.98 11.84
C PHE A 71 19.37 4.69 11.94
N THR A 72 20.23 4.59 12.97
CA THR A 72 21.00 3.38 13.26
C THR A 72 20.06 2.21 13.53
N GLY A 73 20.32 1.04 12.92
CA GLY A 73 19.49 -0.16 13.05
C GLY A 73 18.37 -0.28 12.00
N TRP A 74 18.12 0.75 11.20
CA TRP A 74 17.16 0.67 10.09
C TRP A 74 17.80 0.04 8.85
N VAL A 75 17.03 -0.80 8.16
CA VAL A 75 17.50 -1.52 6.95
C VAL A 75 17.33 -0.68 5.68
N GLU A 76 16.30 0.16 5.63
CA GLU A 76 15.92 0.90 4.43
C GLU A 76 16.58 2.28 4.36
N ALA A 77 16.97 2.68 3.15
CA ALA A 77 17.66 3.92 2.86
C ALA A 77 16.72 5.14 2.86
N ARG A 78 17.26 6.33 3.12
CA ARG A 78 16.52 7.61 3.12
C ARG A 78 15.74 7.85 1.83
N ARG A 79 16.33 7.51 0.68
CA ARG A 79 15.68 7.64 -0.63
C ARG A 79 14.31 6.95 -0.69
N GLN A 80 14.21 5.75 -0.12
CA GLN A 80 12.97 4.97 -0.16
C GLN A 80 11.87 5.63 0.67
N TYR A 81 12.21 6.17 1.84
CA TYR A 81 11.28 6.93 2.67
C TYR A 81 10.84 8.23 2.00
N ILE A 82 11.79 9.01 1.46
CA ILE A 82 11.47 10.28 0.80
C ILE A 82 10.48 10.04 -0.34
N ILE A 83 10.76 9.08 -1.22
CA ILE A 83 9.86 8.76 -2.35
C ILE A 83 8.47 8.33 -1.85
N CYS A 84 8.40 7.44 -0.85
CA CYS A 84 7.11 6.97 -0.34
C CYS A 84 6.34 8.05 0.42
N LEU A 85 7.01 8.96 1.13
CA LEU A 85 6.38 10.07 1.85
C LEU A 85 5.89 11.16 0.89
N LEU A 86 6.65 11.46 -0.16
CA LEU A 86 6.18 12.34 -1.24
C LEU A 86 4.95 11.75 -1.92
N TRP A 87 4.96 10.43 -2.18
CA TRP A 87 3.80 9.73 -2.71
C TRP A 87 2.59 9.82 -1.78
N LEU A 88 2.76 9.51 -0.48
CA LEU A 88 1.71 9.65 0.53
C LEU A 88 1.16 11.08 0.56
N GLY A 89 2.02 12.10 0.56
CA GLY A 89 1.62 13.50 0.54
C GLY A 89 0.73 13.83 -0.67
N GLY A 90 1.10 13.32 -1.85
CA GLY A 90 0.26 13.44 -3.05
C GLY A 90 -1.10 12.75 -2.91
N LEU A 91 -1.14 11.55 -2.33
CA LEU A 91 -2.40 10.82 -2.10
C LEU A 91 -3.29 11.50 -1.05
N ILE A 92 -2.72 12.04 0.02
CA ILE A 92 -3.46 12.83 1.01
C ILE A 92 -3.97 14.12 0.37
N GLY A 93 -3.15 14.80 -0.43
CA GLY A 93 -3.57 15.96 -1.21
C GLY A 93 -4.75 15.63 -2.12
N LEU A 94 -4.72 14.47 -2.80
CA LEU A 94 -5.83 13.99 -3.63
C LEU A 94 -7.09 13.67 -2.81
N ALA A 95 -6.94 13.17 -1.58
CA ALA A 95 -8.07 12.91 -0.67
C ALA A 95 -8.76 14.21 -0.19
N VAL A 96 -7.97 15.28 -0.01
CA VAL A 96 -8.47 16.60 0.41
C VAL A 96 -8.99 17.42 -0.77
N TRP A 97 -8.41 17.26 -1.95
CA TRP A 97 -8.73 18.03 -3.14
C TRP A 97 -10.22 17.93 -3.50
N ASN A 98 -10.92 19.07 -3.48
CA ASN A 98 -12.35 19.18 -3.77
C ASN A 98 -13.26 18.42 -2.77
N THR A 99 -12.82 18.26 -1.51
CA THR A 99 -13.64 17.71 -0.42
C THR A 99 -14.43 18.78 0.33
N GLY A 100 -13.98 20.04 0.29
CA GLY A 100 -14.57 21.11 1.09
C GLY A 100 -14.41 20.84 2.58
N ASP A 101 -15.44 21.17 3.35
CA ASP A 101 -15.56 20.94 4.79
C ASP A 101 -16.23 19.61 5.14
N ASP A 102 -16.47 18.72 4.16
CA ASP A 102 -17.21 17.48 4.42
C ASP A 102 -16.33 16.37 5.00
N TYR A 103 -16.52 16.12 6.30
CA TYR A 103 -15.82 15.09 7.05
C TYR A 103 -15.98 13.68 6.48
N LEU A 104 -17.20 13.30 6.10
CA LEU A 104 -17.46 11.94 5.64
C LEU A 104 -16.91 11.69 4.24
N HIS A 105 -16.85 12.72 3.41
CA HIS A 105 -16.22 12.61 2.10
C HIS A 105 -14.70 12.51 2.18
N LEU A 106 -14.04 13.26 3.06
CA LEU A 106 -12.62 13.06 3.34
C LEU A 106 -12.36 11.62 3.80
N THR A 107 -13.14 11.18 4.79
CA THR A 107 -13.02 9.86 5.38
C THR A 107 -13.15 8.76 4.33
N LYS A 108 -14.17 8.83 3.47
CA LYS A 108 -14.35 7.89 2.36
C LYS A 108 -13.24 7.97 1.33
N ALA A 109 -12.72 9.17 1.03
CA ALA A 109 -11.65 9.36 0.06
C ALA A 109 -10.35 8.67 0.51
N LEU A 110 -10.00 8.78 1.80
CA LEU A 110 -8.83 8.09 2.37
C LEU A 110 -8.92 6.58 2.22
N GLY A 111 -10.09 5.98 2.51
CA GLY A 111 -10.31 4.54 2.35
C GLY A 111 -10.25 4.11 0.87
N HIS A 112 -10.91 4.86 -0.01
CA HIS A 112 -10.95 4.57 -1.44
C HIS A 112 -9.56 4.67 -2.08
N ILE A 113 -8.82 5.74 -1.79
CA ILE A 113 -7.44 5.93 -2.25
C ILE A 113 -6.53 4.88 -1.62
N GLY A 114 -6.62 4.60 -0.32
CA GLY A 114 -5.81 3.58 0.34
C GLY A 114 -5.96 2.19 -0.29
N LEU A 115 -7.20 1.77 -0.57
CA LEU A 115 -7.48 0.49 -1.24
C LEU A 115 -6.97 0.46 -2.69
N SER A 116 -7.04 1.58 -3.41
CA SER A 116 -6.53 1.67 -4.79
C SER A 116 -5.03 1.41 -4.93
N GLN A 117 -4.27 1.50 -3.83
CA GLN A 117 -2.82 1.25 -3.80
C GLN A 117 -2.44 -0.22 -3.57
N ILE A 118 -3.38 -1.07 -3.13
CA ILE A 118 -3.12 -2.51 -2.87
C ILE A 118 -2.63 -3.24 -4.13
N PRO A 119 -3.20 -3.02 -5.34
CA PRO A 119 -2.68 -3.63 -6.57
C PRO A 119 -1.19 -3.36 -6.79
N LEU A 120 -0.72 -2.11 -6.63
CA LEU A 120 0.70 -1.78 -6.76
C LEU A 120 1.54 -2.44 -5.66
N GLN A 121 1.06 -2.45 -4.42
CA GLN A 121 1.75 -3.11 -3.31
C GLN A 121 2.01 -4.59 -3.60
N ILE A 122 1.04 -5.28 -4.22
CA ILE A 122 1.19 -6.67 -4.68
C ILE A 122 2.08 -6.76 -5.91
N ALA A 123 1.98 -5.83 -6.87
CA ALA A 123 2.79 -5.81 -8.09
C ALA A 123 4.30 -5.69 -7.82
N MET A 124 4.70 -5.03 -6.72
CA MET A 124 6.10 -4.92 -6.31
C MET A 124 6.60 -6.15 -5.51
N SER A 125 5.69 -7.03 -5.09
CA SER A 125 6.04 -8.14 -4.18
C SER A 125 6.85 -9.23 -4.88
N PRO A 126 7.84 -9.84 -4.19
CA PRO A 126 8.59 -10.96 -4.72
C PRO A 126 7.80 -12.27 -4.54
N VAL A 127 6.88 -12.57 -5.46
CA VAL A 127 5.93 -13.70 -5.33
C VAL A 127 6.63 -15.05 -5.12
N LEU A 128 7.78 -15.31 -5.75
CA LEU A 128 8.53 -16.57 -5.59
C LEU A 128 9.59 -16.56 -4.48
N TYR A 129 9.42 -15.72 -3.44
CA TYR A 129 10.39 -15.55 -2.35
C TYR A 129 10.79 -16.85 -1.61
N ILE A 130 9.92 -17.87 -1.56
CA ILE A 130 10.22 -19.17 -0.92
C ILE A 130 11.20 -20.00 -1.75
N SER A 131 11.29 -19.77 -3.06
CA SER A 131 12.14 -20.57 -3.93
C SER A 131 13.61 -20.29 -3.64
N THR A 132 14.29 -21.25 -3.01
CA THR A 132 15.73 -21.17 -2.73
C THR A 132 16.58 -21.15 -3.99
N SER A 133 16.03 -21.64 -5.10
CA SER A 133 16.65 -21.63 -6.42
C SER A 133 16.49 -20.26 -7.12
N LYS A 134 15.42 -19.52 -6.81
CA LYS A 134 14.96 -18.34 -7.59
C LYS A 134 14.57 -17.12 -6.72
N PRO A 135 15.39 -16.68 -5.75
CA PRO A 135 15.03 -15.59 -4.83
C PRO A 135 15.02 -14.19 -5.48
N ARG A 136 15.37 -14.08 -6.77
CA ARG A 136 15.53 -12.82 -7.51
C ARG A 136 14.62 -12.69 -8.74
N SER A 137 13.65 -13.59 -8.92
CA SER A 137 12.69 -13.51 -10.04
C SER A 137 12.06 -12.12 -10.11
N SER A 138 11.91 -11.62 -11.33
CA SER A 138 11.47 -10.26 -11.56
C SER A 138 9.95 -10.19 -11.43
N SER A 139 9.47 -9.32 -10.54
CA SER A 139 8.06 -8.98 -10.47
C SER A 139 7.61 -8.19 -11.72
N LEU A 140 6.29 -8.05 -11.90
CA LEU A 140 5.69 -7.22 -12.94
C LEU A 140 6.33 -5.81 -12.98
N VAL A 141 6.41 -5.13 -11.82
CA VAL A 141 6.99 -3.78 -11.75
C VAL A 141 8.48 -3.80 -12.04
N SER A 142 9.20 -4.86 -11.63
CA SER A 142 10.63 -5.04 -11.92
C SER A 142 10.88 -5.10 -13.43
N ILE A 143 10.06 -5.84 -14.17
CA ILE A 143 10.15 -5.93 -15.64
C ILE A 143 9.80 -4.58 -16.29
N LEU A 144 8.68 -3.97 -15.91
CA LEU A 144 8.21 -2.73 -16.52
C LEU A 144 9.20 -1.57 -16.32
N THR A 145 9.78 -1.46 -15.12
CA THR A 145 10.72 -0.39 -14.78
C THR A 145 12.17 -0.70 -15.15
N SER A 146 12.51 -1.93 -15.52
CA SER A 146 13.89 -2.44 -15.61
C SER A 146 14.69 -2.30 -14.30
N ILE A 147 14.01 -2.21 -13.14
CA ILE A 147 14.68 -2.17 -11.83
C ILE A 147 14.77 -3.60 -11.29
N PRO A 148 15.96 -4.09 -10.89
CA PRO A 148 16.10 -5.41 -10.29
C PRO A 148 15.23 -5.60 -9.05
N GLN A 149 14.62 -6.77 -8.88
CA GLN A 149 13.78 -7.10 -7.72
C GLN A 149 14.42 -6.79 -6.35
N PRO A 150 15.73 -7.04 -6.10
CA PRO A 150 16.37 -6.67 -4.84
C PRO A 150 16.35 -5.18 -4.53
N SER A 151 16.37 -4.31 -5.56
CA SER A 151 16.28 -2.86 -5.43
C SER A 151 14.83 -2.40 -5.24
N LEU A 152 13.85 -3.15 -5.76
CA LEU A 152 12.43 -2.85 -5.62
C LEU A 152 11.83 -3.31 -4.28
N THR A 153 12.32 -4.42 -3.72
CA THR A 153 11.78 -5.00 -2.48
C THR A 153 11.80 -4.04 -1.27
N PRO A 154 12.84 -3.19 -1.06
CA PRO A 154 12.80 -2.11 -0.08
C PRO A 154 11.59 -1.16 -0.25
N TYR A 155 11.25 -0.79 -1.49
CA TYR A 155 10.09 0.06 -1.76
C TYR A 155 8.79 -0.64 -1.39
N HIS A 156 8.60 -1.92 -1.73
CA HIS A 156 7.46 -2.70 -1.23
C HIS A 156 7.34 -2.66 0.31
N ARG A 157 8.46 -2.76 1.04
CA ARG A 157 8.47 -2.72 2.51
C ARG A 157 8.17 -1.34 3.08
N VAL A 158 8.71 -0.28 2.50
CA VAL A 158 8.46 1.09 2.98
C VAL A 158 7.05 1.50 2.60
N PHE A 159 6.64 1.31 1.34
CA PHE A 159 5.29 1.62 0.84
C PHE A 159 4.20 0.92 1.65
N GLY A 160 4.38 -0.38 1.93
CA GLY A 160 3.47 -1.16 2.76
C GLY A 160 3.39 -0.73 4.23
N ARG A 161 4.31 0.11 4.72
CA ARG A 161 4.30 0.65 6.09
C ARG A 161 3.85 2.11 6.15
N VAL A 162 4.28 2.92 5.17
CA VAL A 162 4.11 4.38 5.23
C VAL A 162 3.02 4.90 4.31
N VAL A 163 2.56 4.14 3.32
CA VAL A 163 1.54 4.60 2.37
C VAL A 163 0.19 3.97 2.67
N VAL A 164 0.08 2.64 2.52
CA VAL A 164 -1.22 1.94 2.63
C VAL A 164 -1.81 2.01 4.04
N PRO A 165 -1.07 1.66 5.12
CA PRO A 165 -1.66 1.63 6.46
C PRO A 165 -2.11 3.00 6.98
N PRO A 166 -1.33 4.09 6.88
CA PRO A 166 -1.80 5.38 7.36
C PRO A 166 -3.12 5.85 6.73
N LEU A 167 -3.31 5.62 5.42
CA LEU A 167 -4.57 5.97 4.75
C LEU A 167 -5.77 5.16 5.25
N LEU A 168 -5.59 3.83 5.40
CA LEU A 168 -6.66 2.94 5.86
C LEU A 168 -6.97 3.10 7.36
N LEU A 169 -5.94 3.32 8.18
CA LEU A 169 -6.10 3.59 9.61
C LEU A 169 -6.76 4.95 9.83
N ALA A 170 -6.34 6.00 9.10
CA ALA A 170 -7.01 7.30 9.17
C ALA A 170 -8.48 7.20 8.76
N HIS A 171 -8.79 6.46 7.68
CA HIS A 171 -10.17 6.17 7.28
C HIS A 171 -10.98 5.52 8.41
N ALA A 172 -10.45 4.47 9.06
CA ALA A 172 -11.13 3.78 10.14
C ALA A 172 -11.32 4.69 11.36
N THR A 173 -10.27 5.37 11.82
CA THR A 173 -10.31 6.26 12.97
C THR A 173 -11.29 7.41 12.78
N LEU A 174 -11.34 8.01 11.59
CA LEU A 174 -12.30 9.08 11.31
C LEU A 174 -13.75 8.54 11.28
N TYR A 175 -13.99 7.36 10.69
CA TYR A 175 -15.32 6.75 10.72
C TYR A 175 -15.78 6.41 12.15
N ASP A 176 -14.91 5.82 12.95
CA ASP A 176 -15.22 5.48 14.34
C ASP A 176 -15.49 6.75 15.15
N SER A 177 -14.72 7.82 14.92
CA SER A 177 -14.95 9.13 15.52
C SER A 177 -16.32 9.72 15.14
N PHE A 178 -16.71 9.63 13.87
CA PHE A 178 -18.05 10.01 13.42
C PHE A 178 -19.15 9.16 14.09
N PHE A 179 -18.98 7.85 14.17
CA PHE A 179 -19.95 6.95 14.79
C PHE A 179 -20.10 7.19 16.30
N LEU A 180 -19.02 7.53 17.00
CA LEU A 180 -19.07 7.83 18.44
C LEU A 180 -19.76 9.16 18.73
N GLN A 181 -19.61 10.15 17.85
CA GLN A 181 -20.17 11.50 18.03
C GLN A 181 -21.61 11.63 17.50
N SER A 182 -22.10 10.65 16.74
CA SER A 182 -23.45 10.67 16.18
C SER A 182 -24.43 9.90 17.08
N SER A 183 -25.59 10.47 17.36
CA SER A 183 -26.66 9.81 18.12
C SER A 183 -27.42 8.78 17.27
N HIS A 184 -28.07 7.83 17.93
CA HIS A 184 -28.96 6.85 17.30
C HIS A 184 -30.25 6.72 18.14
N PRO A 185 -31.44 6.53 17.53
CA PRO A 185 -32.70 6.45 18.29
C PRO A 185 -32.73 5.32 19.33
N ASP A 186 -32.31 4.11 18.94
CA ASP A 186 -32.44 2.91 19.78
C ASP A 186 -31.16 2.51 20.55
N TYR A 187 -30.04 3.22 20.33
CA TYR A 187 -28.73 2.87 20.89
C TYR A 187 -28.08 4.12 21.49
N SER A 188 -27.19 3.93 22.47
CA SER A 188 -26.47 5.04 23.13
C SER A 188 -25.63 5.90 22.17
N SER A 189 -25.17 5.31 21.07
CA SER A 189 -24.45 5.99 19.99
C SER A 189 -24.66 5.25 18.67
N LEU A 190 -24.40 5.93 17.56
CA LEU A 190 -24.36 5.28 16.25
C LEU A 190 -23.30 4.17 16.21
N PHE A 191 -22.18 4.32 16.93
CA PHE A 191 -21.15 3.28 17.06
C PHE A 191 -21.69 1.98 17.65
N ALA A 192 -22.46 2.05 18.74
CA ALA A 192 -23.02 0.87 19.40
C ALA A 192 -23.94 0.05 18.48
N LYS A 193 -24.63 0.72 17.55
CA LYS A 193 -25.40 0.06 16.50
C LYS A 193 -24.48 -0.48 15.40
N ARG A 194 -23.61 0.38 14.86
CA ARG A 194 -22.81 0.10 13.66
C ARG A 194 -21.82 -1.04 13.85
N ILE A 195 -21.30 -1.26 15.07
CA ILE A 195 -20.40 -2.39 15.37
C ILE A 195 -21.04 -3.76 15.12
N LEU A 196 -22.37 -3.84 15.18
CA LEU A 196 -23.14 -5.06 14.93
C LEU A 196 -23.41 -5.27 13.42
N ASP A 197 -23.23 -4.23 12.61
CA ASP A 197 -23.44 -4.34 11.17
C ASP A 197 -22.26 -5.07 10.50
N ARG A 198 -22.60 -5.97 9.57
CA ARG A 198 -21.61 -6.84 8.90
C ARG A 198 -20.55 -6.05 8.14
N ASP A 199 -20.92 -4.95 7.50
CA ASP A 199 -19.96 -4.12 6.75
C ASP A 199 -18.88 -3.56 7.68
N VAL A 200 -19.25 -3.08 8.86
CA VAL A 200 -18.31 -2.55 9.86
C VAL A 200 -17.45 -3.65 10.46
N GLN A 201 -18.01 -4.84 10.75
CA GLN A 201 -17.23 -5.98 11.24
C GLN A 201 -16.14 -6.40 10.25
N TRP A 202 -16.44 -6.44 8.95
CA TRP A 202 -15.44 -6.69 7.91
C TRP A 202 -14.41 -5.56 7.81
N GLY A 203 -14.82 -4.31 8.04
CA GLY A 203 -13.90 -3.16 8.12
C GLY A 203 -12.92 -3.28 9.28
N ILE A 204 -13.40 -3.66 10.47
CA ILE A 204 -12.57 -3.90 11.65
C ILE A 204 -11.62 -5.07 11.42
N ALA A 205 -12.13 -6.18 10.86
CA ALA A 205 -11.28 -7.31 10.49
C ALA A 205 -10.16 -6.89 9.54
N ALA A 206 -10.46 -6.06 8.52
CA ALA A 206 -9.46 -5.52 7.61
C ALA A 206 -8.42 -4.65 8.33
N VAL A 207 -8.83 -3.76 9.23
CA VAL A 207 -7.93 -2.93 10.04
C VAL A 207 -7.03 -3.79 10.94
N CYS A 208 -7.59 -4.81 11.60
CA CYS A 208 -6.81 -5.77 12.37
C CYS A 208 -5.76 -6.48 11.50
N MET A 209 -6.10 -6.88 10.28
CA MET A 209 -5.14 -7.48 9.35
C MET A 209 -4.06 -6.48 8.90
N VAL A 210 -4.41 -5.21 8.67
CA VAL A 210 -3.41 -4.15 8.36
C VAL A 210 -2.42 -3.98 9.51
N ILE A 211 -2.92 -3.90 10.75
CA ILE A 211 -2.08 -3.80 11.95
C ILE A 211 -1.21 -5.05 12.11
N ALA A 212 -1.78 -6.25 11.88
CA ALA A 212 -1.05 -7.50 11.94
C ALA A 212 0.08 -7.54 10.90
N VAL A 213 -0.15 -7.11 9.65
CA VAL A 213 0.91 -7.02 8.63
C VAL A 213 2.03 -6.05 9.05
N MET A 214 1.68 -4.93 9.68
CA MET A 214 2.65 -3.95 10.15
C MET A 214 3.49 -4.46 11.33
N ALA A 215 2.84 -5.10 12.31
CA ALA A 215 3.49 -5.65 13.49
C ALA A 215 4.33 -6.89 13.15
N PHE A 216 3.94 -7.63 12.11
CA PHE A 216 4.61 -8.84 11.68
C PHE A 216 5.89 -8.53 10.89
N MET A 217 6.97 -8.29 11.65
CA MET A 217 8.27 -7.94 11.08
C MET A 217 9.01 -9.17 10.53
N ARG A 218 9.71 -8.94 9.41
CA ARG A 218 10.63 -9.92 8.82
C ARG A 218 11.74 -10.27 9.83
N PRO A 219 12.10 -11.56 9.99
CA PRO A 219 13.27 -11.93 10.79
C PRO A 219 14.55 -11.34 10.14
N ILE A 220 15.18 -10.37 10.81
CA ILE A 220 16.46 -9.79 10.42
C ILE A 220 17.54 -10.41 11.31
N GLY A 221 18.40 -11.25 10.73
CA GLY A 221 19.56 -11.81 11.43
C GLY A 221 19.37 -13.18 12.10
N ALA A 222 20.42 -13.60 12.82
CA ALA A 222 20.52 -14.90 13.50
C ALA A 222 19.75 -14.95 14.84
N THR A 223 19.43 -13.80 15.42
CA THR A 223 18.70 -13.68 16.69
C THR A 223 17.27 -14.18 16.49
N GLY A 224 17.06 -15.43 16.89
CA GLY A 224 15.77 -16.10 16.89
C GLY A 224 14.88 -15.51 17.97
N GLY A 225 14.08 -14.51 17.60
CA GLY A 225 12.87 -14.19 18.35
C GLY A 225 11.84 -15.33 18.23
N ILE A 226 10.60 -15.01 17.89
CA ILE A 226 9.48 -15.96 17.71
C ILE A 226 9.80 -17.08 16.67
N TRP A 227 10.81 -16.87 15.83
CA TRP A 227 11.20 -17.74 14.73
C TRP A 227 12.25 -18.77 15.17
N LYS A 228 11.81 -20.00 15.49
CA LYS A 228 12.71 -21.15 15.71
C LYS A 228 13.09 -21.83 14.38
N GLY A 229 14.26 -22.47 14.34
CA GLY A 229 14.74 -23.27 13.19
C GLY A 229 15.66 -22.55 12.20
N SER A 230 16.01 -23.23 11.11
CA SER A 230 16.91 -22.76 10.04
C SER A 230 16.39 -21.49 9.35
N ILE A 231 17.30 -20.65 8.84
CA ILE A 231 17.00 -19.41 8.08
C ILE A 231 15.99 -19.67 6.95
N LYS A 232 16.07 -20.83 6.27
CA LYS A 232 15.12 -21.23 5.23
C LYS A 232 13.70 -21.40 5.78
N ASN A 233 13.55 -22.06 6.93
CA ASN A 233 12.27 -22.29 7.58
C ASN A 233 11.67 -20.97 8.10
N ARG A 234 12.50 -20.10 8.71
CA ARG A 234 12.06 -18.77 9.17
C ARG A 234 11.54 -17.92 8.01
N ARG A 235 12.23 -17.91 6.87
CA ARG A 235 11.78 -17.18 5.67
C ARG A 235 10.50 -17.75 5.07
N ARG A 236 10.37 -19.08 5.01
CA ARG A 236 9.16 -19.75 4.53
C ARG A 236 7.96 -19.44 5.42
N ALA A 237 8.13 -19.55 6.73
CA ALA A 237 7.06 -19.28 7.68
C ALA A 237 6.65 -17.80 7.67
N PHE A 238 7.61 -16.87 7.62
CA PHE A 238 7.33 -15.45 7.39
C PHE A 238 6.50 -15.24 6.12
N TYR A 239 6.91 -15.81 4.99
CA TYR A 239 6.19 -15.63 3.73
C TYR A 239 4.75 -16.17 3.81
N ILE A 240 4.57 -17.40 4.30
CA ILE A 240 3.24 -18.03 4.37
C ILE A 240 2.32 -17.20 5.25
N VAL A 241 2.76 -16.84 6.46
CA VAL A 241 1.94 -16.05 7.38
C VAL A 241 1.64 -14.66 6.79
N HIS A 242 2.64 -13.98 6.24
CA HIS A 242 2.46 -12.66 5.64
C HIS A 242 1.45 -12.69 4.48
N VAL A 243 1.60 -13.63 3.54
CA VAL A 243 0.68 -13.77 2.40
C VAL A 243 -0.71 -14.21 2.86
N SER A 244 -0.82 -15.08 3.85
CA SER A 244 -2.12 -15.46 4.43
C SER A 244 -2.83 -14.28 5.09
N ILE A 245 -2.12 -13.43 5.84
CA ILE A 245 -2.71 -12.22 6.43
C ILE A 245 -3.13 -11.25 5.31
N VAL A 246 -2.31 -11.06 4.26
CA VAL A 246 -2.69 -10.23 3.11
C VAL A 246 -3.90 -10.80 2.36
N GLY A 247 -4.01 -12.12 2.23
CA GLY A 247 -5.18 -12.79 1.68
C GLY A 247 -6.43 -12.54 2.53
N ALA A 248 -6.33 -12.69 3.85
CA ALA A 248 -7.41 -12.38 4.78
C ALA A 248 -7.82 -10.90 4.73
N LEU A 249 -6.86 -9.98 4.61
CA LEU A 249 -7.10 -8.55 4.39
C LEU A 249 -7.90 -8.32 3.10
N CYS A 250 -7.51 -8.93 1.99
CA CYS A 250 -8.22 -8.80 0.72
C CYS A 250 -9.65 -9.35 0.81
N THR A 251 -9.84 -10.49 1.47
CA THR A 251 -11.17 -11.07 1.72
C THR A 251 -12.03 -10.13 2.56
N ALA A 252 -11.49 -9.60 3.66
CA ALA A 252 -12.21 -8.67 4.52
C ALA A 252 -12.58 -7.39 3.76
N ALA A 253 -11.66 -6.82 2.98
CA ALA A 253 -11.91 -5.65 2.14
C ALA A 253 -13.00 -5.91 1.07
N TYR A 254 -13.05 -7.11 0.49
CA TYR A 254 -14.05 -7.47 -0.52
C TYR A 254 -15.48 -7.50 0.07
N PHE A 255 -15.62 -8.01 1.29
CA PHE A 255 -16.91 -8.10 1.97
C PHE A 255 -17.30 -6.83 2.74
N HIS A 256 -16.35 -5.92 2.99
CA HIS A 256 -16.60 -4.64 3.65
C HIS A 256 -17.56 -3.74 2.85
N VAL A 257 -17.20 -3.34 1.61
CA VAL A 257 -18.07 -2.51 0.76
C VAL A 257 -17.96 -2.86 -0.73
N LYS A 258 -18.99 -2.54 -1.52
CA LYS A 258 -19.01 -2.83 -2.98
C LYS A 258 -17.89 -2.13 -3.74
N GLN A 259 -17.57 -0.89 -3.38
CA GLN A 259 -16.53 -0.07 -4.00
C GLN A 259 -15.12 -0.67 -3.82
N ALA A 260 -14.87 -1.32 -2.67
CA ALA A 260 -13.59 -1.98 -2.39
C ALA A 260 -13.33 -3.19 -3.31
N ARG A 261 -14.39 -3.90 -3.72
CA ARG A 261 -14.30 -5.14 -4.50
C ARG A 261 -13.48 -4.98 -5.76
N ARG A 262 -13.62 -3.85 -6.46
CA ARG A 262 -12.88 -3.59 -7.69
C ARG A 262 -11.37 -3.62 -7.47
N PHE A 263 -10.89 -2.95 -6.44
CA PHE A 263 -9.46 -2.91 -6.14
C PHE A 263 -8.95 -4.28 -5.69
N VAL A 264 -9.76 -5.04 -4.95
CA VAL A 264 -9.43 -6.43 -4.59
C VAL A 264 -9.34 -7.32 -5.82
N LEU A 265 -10.29 -7.23 -6.76
CA LEU A 265 -10.25 -8.01 -8.00
C LEU A 265 -9.04 -7.65 -8.86
N GLN A 266 -8.70 -6.36 -8.96
CA GLN A 266 -7.47 -5.92 -9.61
C GLN A 266 -6.23 -6.48 -8.91
N SER A 267 -6.20 -6.49 -7.59
CA SER A 267 -5.12 -7.10 -6.79
C SER A 267 -4.93 -8.59 -7.09
N VAL A 268 -6.03 -9.35 -7.22
CA VAL A 268 -5.99 -10.77 -7.62
C VAL A 268 -5.46 -10.94 -9.04
N ALA A 269 -5.95 -10.12 -9.99
CA ALA A 269 -5.46 -10.13 -11.37
C ALA A 269 -3.95 -9.82 -11.44
N VAL A 270 -3.51 -8.78 -10.72
CA VAL A 270 -2.10 -8.41 -10.64
C VAL A 270 -1.27 -9.52 -9.99
N LEU A 271 -1.76 -10.21 -8.97
CA LEU A 271 -1.06 -11.36 -8.39
C LEU A 271 -0.83 -12.46 -9.43
N ALA A 272 -1.85 -12.79 -10.23
CA ALA A 272 -1.74 -13.80 -11.28
C ALA A 272 -0.71 -13.40 -12.36
N VAL A 273 -0.76 -12.15 -12.83
CA VAL A 273 0.23 -11.61 -13.78
C VAL A 273 1.64 -11.63 -13.17
N ASN A 274 1.78 -11.19 -11.92
CA ASN A 274 3.06 -11.13 -11.24
C ASN A 274 3.67 -12.53 -11.04
N LEU A 275 2.85 -13.54 -10.74
CA LEU A 275 3.26 -14.94 -10.71
C LEU A 275 3.76 -15.41 -12.09
N GLY A 276 3.02 -15.10 -13.17
CA GLY A 276 3.43 -15.40 -14.54
C GLY A 276 4.79 -14.79 -14.89
N CYS A 277 4.98 -13.50 -14.62
CA CYS A 277 6.26 -12.80 -14.79
C CYS A 277 7.40 -13.46 -14.03
N CYS A 278 7.16 -13.83 -12.77
CA CYS A 278 8.16 -14.49 -11.94
C CYS A 278 8.52 -15.89 -12.46
N LEU A 279 7.57 -16.64 -13.01
CA LEU A 279 7.82 -17.96 -13.60
C LEU A 279 8.62 -17.87 -14.90
N MET A 280 8.31 -16.91 -15.77
CA MET A 280 9.03 -16.69 -17.04
C MET A 280 10.47 -16.23 -16.83
N THR A 281 10.71 -15.32 -15.89
CA THR A 281 12.06 -14.79 -15.62
C THR A 281 12.89 -15.68 -14.70
N ALA A 282 12.35 -16.84 -14.33
CA ALA A 282 13.04 -17.85 -13.52
C ALA A 282 13.67 -18.97 -14.37
N GLN A 283 13.58 -18.89 -15.69
CA GLN A 283 14.30 -19.73 -16.64
C GLN A 283 15.68 -19.10 -16.92
#